data_AF-A0A3C1UC10-F1
#
_entry.id   AF-A0A3C1UC10-F1
#
_cell.length_a   1.000
_cell.length_b   1.000
_cell.length_c   1.000
_cell.angle_alpha   90.00
_cell.angle_beta   90.00
_cell.angle_gamma   90.00
#
_symmetry.space_group_name_H-M   'P 1'
#
loop_
_entity.id
_entity.type
_entity.pdbx_description
1 polymer ?
#
loop_
_entity_poly.entity_id
_entity_poly.type
_entity_poly.pdbx_seq_one_letter_code
_entity_poly.pdbx_strand_id
1 'polypeptide(L)' 'MNDNTPVNIDLDNPEFQCAWNLLQNTHKSVFLTGKAGSGKSTFLKYICKNTKKKNIVLAPT' A
#
# COMPACT_ATOMS: atom_id res chain seq x y z
N MET A 1 12.63 17.67 0.57
CA MET A 1 12.55 17.12 1.94
C MET A 1 12.64 15.61 1.78
N ASN A 2 13.67 14.99 2.36
CA ASN A 2 13.99 13.59 2.12
C ASN A 2 13.13 12.73 3.06
N ASP A 3 12.10 12.08 2.51
CA ASP A 3 11.19 11.15 3.21
C ASP A 3 11.88 9.82 3.58
N ASN A 4 13.01 9.91 4.29
CA ASN A 4 13.82 8.77 4.76
C ASN A 4 13.42 8.27 6.14
N THR A 5 12.27 8.70 6.68
CA THR A 5 11.77 8.14 7.94
C THR A 5 11.36 6.70 7.71
N PRO A 6 11.91 5.71 8.43
CA PRO A 6 11.49 4.33 8.31
C PRO A 6 10.03 4.25 8.76
N VAL A 7 9.15 4.05 7.79
CA VAL A 7 7.75 3.74 8.07
C VAL A 7 7.76 2.37 8.74
N ASN A 8 7.48 2.33 10.04
CA ASN A 8 7.34 1.06 10.77
C ASN A 8 6.05 0.39 10.30
N ILE A 9 6.19 -0.62 9.43
CA ILE A 9 5.11 -1.42 8.88
C ILE A 9 5.28 -2.81 9.44
N ASP A 10 4.22 -3.33 10.06
CA ASP A 10 4.13 -4.72 10.45
C ASP A 10 3.93 -5.59 9.20
N LEU A 11 5.01 -6.25 8.77
CA LEU A 11 5.00 -7.13 7.59
C LEU A 11 4.46 -8.53 7.90
N ASP A 12 4.31 -8.87 9.19
CA ASP A 12 3.74 -10.14 9.65
C ASP A 12 2.21 -10.08 9.78
N ASN A 13 1.63 -8.89 9.61
CA ASN A 13 0.19 -8.70 9.58
C ASN A 13 -0.46 -9.51 8.42
N PRO A 14 -1.41 -10.42 8.72
CA PRO A 14 -1.98 -11.30 7.70
C PRO A 14 -2.86 -10.56 6.69
N GLU A 15 -3.58 -9.50 7.10
CA GLU A 15 -4.37 -8.67 6.20
C GLU A 15 -3.48 -7.93 5.20
N PHE A 16 -2.34 -7.42 5.67
CA PHE A 16 -1.33 -6.77 4.85
C PHE A 16 -0.75 -7.76 3.83
N GLN A 17 -0.34 -8.95 4.27
CA GLN A 17 0.21 -9.97 3.38
C GLN A 17 -0.80 -10.40 2.31
N CYS A 18 -2.06 -10.58 2.70
CA CYS A 18 -3.13 -10.90 1.76
C CYS A 18 -3.33 -9.82 0.69
N ALA A 19 -3.45 -8.56 1.11
CA ALA A 19 -3.60 -7.43 0.20
C ALA A 19 -2.36 -7.24 -0.69
N TRP A 20 -1.16 -7.41 -0.13
CA TRP A 20 0.10 -7.32 -0.86
C TRP A 20 0.20 -8.42 -1.93
N ASN A 21 -0.11 -9.67 -1.58
CA ASN A 21 -0.13 -10.79 -2.50
C ASN A 21 -1.13 -10.57 -3.65
N LEU A 22 -2.33 -10.07 -3.32
CA LEU A 22 -3.36 -9.76 -4.31
C LEU A 22 -2.87 -8.70 -5.32
N LEU A 23 -2.28 -7.61 -4.82
CA LEU A 23 -1.77 -6.53 -5.65
C LEU A 23 -0.56 -6.95 -6.48
N GLN A 24 0.33 -7.78 -5.93
CA GLN A 24 1.56 -8.14 -6.61
C GLN A 24 1.34 -9.22 -7.67
N ASN A 25 0.55 -10.25 -7.36
CA ASN A 25 0.44 -11.45 -8.18
C ASN A 25 -0.81 -11.49 -9.06
N THR A 26 -1.69 -10.49 -8.98
CA THR A 26 -2.89 -10.42 -9.83
C THR A 26 -3.02 -9.09 -10.57
N HIS A 27 -3.85 -9.07 -11.61
CA HIS A 27 -4.24 -7.85 -12.34
C HIS A 27 -5.65 -7.39 -11.98
N LYS A 28 -6.19 -7.82 -10.83
CA LYS A 28 -7.53 -7.46 -10.40
C LYS A 28 -7.56 -6.03 -9.88
N SER A 29 -8.63 -5.30 -10.18
CA SER A 29 -8.93 -4.03 -9.53
C SER A 29 -9.29 -4.27 -8.06
N VAL A 30 -8.68 -3.49 -7.17
CA VAL A 30 -8.88 -3.61 -5.72
C VAL A 30 -9.43 -2.30 -5.18
N PHE A 31 -10.43 -2.40 -4.31
CA PHE A 31 -10.93 -1.28 -3.52
C PHE A 31 -10.42 -1.40 -2.08
N LEU A 32 -9.48 -0.53 -1.70
CA LEU A 32 -8.89 -0.52 -0.35
C LEU A 32 -9.68 0.40 0.57
N THR A 33 -10.35 -0.19 1.57
CA THR A 33 -11.11 0.55 2.60
C THR A 33 -10.59 0.23 4.01
N GLY A 34 -11.07 0.96 5.02
CA GLY A 34 -10.68 0.76 6.41
C GLY A 34 -10.96 1.98 7.28
N LYS A 35 -11.08 1.77 8.59
CA LYS A 35 -11.34 2.82 9.60
C LYS A 35 -10.29 3.95 9.56
N ALA A 36 -10.62 5.11 10.10
CA ALA A 36 -9.63 6.17 10.29
C ALA A 36 -8.45 5.65 11.14
N GLY A 37 -7.22 6.02 10.78
CA GLY A 37 -6.01 5.52 11.45
C GLY A 37 -5.57 4.09 11.07
N SER A 38 -6.28 3.38 10.19
CA SER A 38 -5.94 1.99 9.81
C SER A 38 -4.77 1.84 8.82
N GLY A 39 -3.90 2.84 8.67
CA GLY A 39 -2.69 2.73 7.85
C GLY A 39 -2.90 2.71 6.32
N LYS A 40 -4.07 3.04 5.77
CA LYS A 40 -4.32 3.02 4.30
C LYS A 40 -3.30 3.80 3.48
N SER A 41 -3.02 5.05 3.87
CA SER A 41 -2.03 5.89 3.18
C SER A 41 -0.60 5.35 3.35
N THR A 42 -0.33 4.72 4.50
CA THR A 42 0.93 4.02 4.76
C THR A 42 1.11 2.84 3.81
N PHE A 43 0.06 2.03 3.63
CA PHE A 43 0.05 0.92 2.70
C PHE A 43 0.18 1.38 1.24
N LEU A 44 -0.53 2.44 0.84
CA LEU A 44 -0.40 3.04 -0.51
C LEU A 44 1.05 3.46 -0.79
N LYS A 45 1.70 4.14 0.15
CA LYS A 45 3.12 4.52 0.02
C LYS A 45 4.03 3.30 -0.08
N TYR A 46 3.76 2.25 0.69
CA TYR A 46 4.51 0.99 0.61
C TYR A 46 4.36 0.34 -0.77
N ILE A 47 3.14 0.27 -1.31
CA ILE A 47 2.87 -0.28 -2.63
C ILE A 47 3.67 0.48 -3.68
N CYS A 48 3.60 1.81 -3.71
CA CYS A 48 4.33 2.64 -4.67
C CYS A 48 5.84 2.44 -4.60
N LYS A 49 6.41 2.22 -3.41
CA LYS A 49 7.85 2.00 -3.21
C LYS A 49 8.32 0.59 -3.56
N ASN A 50 7.51 -0.44 -3.34
CA ASN A 50 7.95 -1.83 -3.39
C ASN A 50 7.41 -2.63 -4.59
N THR A 51 6.36 -2.14 -5.25
CA THR A 51 5.83 -2.86 -6.42
C THR A 51 6.74 -2.67 -7.64
N LYS A 52 6.93 -3.75 -8.40
CA LYS A 52 7.59 -3.69 -9.72
C LYS A 52 6.67 -3.17 -10.82
N LYS A 53 5.37 -3.03 -10.53
CA LYS A 53 4.37 -2.55 -11.49
C LYS A 53 4.50 -1.04 -11.64
N LYS A 54 4.52 -0.56 -12.89
CA LYS A 54 4.41 0.88 -13.16
C LYS A 54 3.09 1.38 -12.58
N ASN A 55 3.15 2.43 -11.76
CA ASN A 55 1.99 2.97 -11.08
C ASN A 55 1.90 4.49 -11.27
N ILE A 56 0.68 5.00 -11.25
CA ILE A 56 0.35 6.42 -11.24
C ILE A 56 -0.62 6.63 -10.07
N VAL A 57 -0.37 7.65 -9.25
CA VAL A 57 -1.23 7.99 -8.10
C VAL A 57 -2.00 9.26 -8.44
N LEU A 58 -3.32 9.20 -8.38
CA LEU A 58 -4.24 10.31 -8.60
C LEU A 58 -5.11 10.49 -7.36
N ALA A 59 -5.53 11.73 -7.08
CA ALA A 59 -6.49 12.04 -6.03
C ALA A 59 -7.45 13.13 -6.53
N PRO A 60 -8.76 13.00 -6.31
CA PRO A 60 -9.70 14.13 -6.43
C PRO A 60 -9.46 15.04 -5.23
N THR A 61 -9.06 16.28 -5.47
CA THR A 61 -8.79 17.30 -4.42
C THR A 61 -9.98 17.53 -3.51
#